data_AF-A0A942VFF1-F1
#
_entry.id   AF-A0A942VFF1-F1
#
_cell.length_a   1.000
_cell.length_b   1.000
_cell.length_c   1.000
_cell.angle_alpha   90.00
_cell.angle_beta   90.00
_cell.angle_gamma   90.00
#
_symmetry.space_group_name_H-M   'P 1'
#
loop_
_entity.id
_entity.type
_entity.pdbx_description
1 polymer ?
#
loop_
_entity_poly.entity_id
_entity_poly.type
_entity_poly.pdbx_seq_one_letter_code
_entity_poly.pdbx_strand_id
1 'polypeptide(L)'
;METQYYTLIEKQDFYEIIENKYGELAIFIDARDGTPENPVFEFDGKKTALLKRDAHLAVRLDDIHEDTVAPLAEAEFLMIVELKGKMVERVYGVPVENVEEIVFEGHQTRADELVKAKSKDELLKSFGAVKCWTSGSAK
;
A
#
# COMPACT_ATOMS: atom_id res chain seq x y z
N MET A 1 12.48 3.28 -26.98
CA MET A 1 12.27 2.20 -26.01
C MET A 1 11.17 2.72 -25.10
N GLU A 2 9.98 2.11 -25.15
CA GLU A 2 8.99 2.39 -24.11
C GLU A 2 9.59 1.91 -22.81
N THR A 3 9.78 2.82 -21.86
CA THR A 3 10.09 2.46 -20.49
C THR A 3 8.88 1.67 -20.00
N GLN A 4 8.99 0.35 -19.94
CA GLN A 4 7.99 -0.46 -19.27
C GLN A 4 8.08 -0.10 -17.79
N TYR A 5 7.20 0.79 -17.35
CA TYR A 5 7.06 1.07 -15.93
C TYR A 5 6.35 -0.15 -15.34
N TYR A 6 7.09 -0.97 -14.61
CA TYR A 6 6.51 -2.05 -13.83
C TYR A 6 5.74 -1.45 -12.65
N THR A 7 4.57 -2.00 -12.34
CA THR A 7 3.86 -1.69 -11.12
C THR A 7 4.70 -2.10 -9.92
N LEU A 8 4.98 -1.16 -9.02
CA LEU A 8 5.55 -1.44 -7.71
C LEU A 8 4.45 -1.88 -6.77
N ILE A 9 4.70 -2.94 -6.01
CA ILE A 9 3.77 -3.45 -5.00
C ILE A 9 4.41 -3.26 -3.64
N GLU A 10 3.88 -2.32 -2.88
CA GLU A 10 4.33 -1.99 -1.53
C GLU A 10 3.42 -2.64 -0.50
N LYS A 11 3.98 -3.14 0.60
CA LYS A 11 3.20 -3.69 1.69
C LYS A 11 2.85 -2.59 2.69
N GLN A 12 1.57 -2.45 3.05
CA GLN A 12 1.20 -1.65 4.20
C GLN A 12 1.27 -2.51 5.47
N ASP A 13 2.27 -2.26 6.33
CA ASP A 13 2.45 -3.03 7.57
C ASP A 13 1.39 -2.74 8.63
N PHE A 14 0.94 -1.48 8.72
CA PHE A 14 -0.08 -1.06 9.67
C PHE A 14 -1.16 -0.25 8.95
N TYR A 15 -2.41 -0.66 9.09
CA TYR A 15 -3.56 0.04 8.56
C TYR A 15 -4.75 -0.17 9.50
N GLU A 16 -5.73 0.72 9.41
CA GLU A 16 -6.96 0.62 10.19
C GLU A 16 -8.14 0.64 9.22
N ILE A 17 -9.08 -0.28 9.39
CA ILE A 17 -10.37 -0.26 8.71
C ILE A 17 -11.39 0.23 9.73
N ILE A 18 -12.12 1.29 9.39
CA ILE A 18 -13.20 1.82 10.22
C ILE A 18 -14.52 1.75 9.45
N GLU A 19 -15.58 1.47 10.19
CA GLU A 19 -16.95 1.56 9.72
C GLU A 19 -17.67 2.66 10.50
N ASN A 20 -18.39 3.53 9.79
CA ASN A 20 -19.21 4.54 10.45
C ASN A 20 -20.64 4.04 10.70
N LYS A 21 -21.45 4.84 11.41
CA LYS A 21 -22.85 4.49 11.74
C LYS A 21 -23.79 4.31 10.54
N TYR A 22 -23.33 4.61 9.32
CA TYR A 22 -24.07 4.48 8.07
C TYR A 22 -23.61 3.27 7.25
N GLY A 23 -22.65 2.48 7.74
CA GLY A 23 -22.07 1.34 7.02
C GLY A 23 -21.00 1.73 6.00
N GLU A 24 -20.57 2.99 5.97
CA GLU A 24 -19.51 3.43 5.07
C GLU A 24 -18.14 3.06 5.67
N LEU A 25 -17.24 2.57 4.81
CA LEU A 25 -15.91 2.14 5.21
C LEU A 25 -14.84 3.19 4.86
N ALA A 26 -13.84 3.31 5.75
CA ALA A 26 -12.59 3.99 5.44
C ALA A 26 -11.39 3.16 5.87
N ILE A 27 -10.34 3.16 5.05
CA ILE A 27 -9.06 2.49 5.32
C ILE A 27 -7.97 3.54 5.44
N PHE A 28 -7.29 3.56 6.59
CA PHE A 28 -6.17 4.44 6.86
C PHE A 28 -4.87 3.75 6.51
N ILE A 29 -4.06 4.37 5.65
CA ILE A 29 -2.75 3.87 5.22
C ILE A 29 -1.71 4.98 5.31
N ASP A 30 -0.43 4.64 5.22
CA ASP A 30 0.61 5.65 5.07
C ASP A 30 0.47 6.38 3.72
N ALA A 31 0.75 7.68 3.69
CA ALA A 31 0.73 8.45 2.46
C ALA A 31 1.81 7.97 1.48
N ARG A 32 1.45 7.90 0.19
CA ARG A 32 2.33 7.52 -0.90
C ARG A 32 2.62 8.69 -1.82
N ASP A 33 3.79 8.68 -2.44
CA ASP A 33 4.14 9.72 -3.42
C ASP A 33 3.26 9.63 -4.68
N GLY A 34 3.15 10.75 -5.40
CA GLY A 34 2.28 10.86 -6.57
C GLY A 34 0.79 11.02 -6.21
N THR A 35 -0.05 11.12 -7.23
CA THR A 35 -1.50 11.28 -7.10
C THR A 35 -2.18 9.97 -7.50
N PRO A 36 -3.17 9.48 -6.73
CA PRO A 36 -3.94 8.31 -7.16
C PRO A 36 -4.64 8.58 -8.49
N GLU A 37 -4.66 7.60 -9.38
CA GLU A 37 -5.25 7.72 -10.71
C GLU A 37 -6.05 6.45 -11.02
N ASN A 38 -7.38 6.61 -11.10
CA ASN A 38 -8.34 5.51 -11.28
C ASN A 38 -8.11 4.33 -10.30
N PRO A 39 -8.10 4.58 -8.98
CA PRO A 39 -7.79 3.53 -8.02
C PRO A 39 -8.88 2.46 -7.98
N VAL A 40 -8.48 1.22 -7.69
CA VAL A 40 -9.38 0.07 -7.46
C VAL A 40 -8.90 -0.71 -6.24
N PHE A 41 -9.83 -1.16 -5.40
CA PHE A 41 -9.53 -1.98 -4.23
C PHE A 41 -10.00 -3.41 -4.48
N GLU A 42 -9.07 -4.30 -4.80
CA GLU A 42 -9.36 -5.73 -4.95
C GLU A 42 -9.34 -6.42 -3.59
N PHE A 43 -10.35 -7.23 -3.29
CA PHE A 43 -10.44 -7.99 -2.05
C PHE A 43 -10.73 -9.46 -2.32
N ASP A 44 -9.98 -10.37 -1.68
CA ASP A 44 -10.12 -11.82 -1.86
C ASP A 44 -11.29 -12.47 -1.08
N GLY A 45 -12.07 -11.66 -0.36
CA GLY A 45 -13.12 -12.13 0.54
C GLY A 45 -12.60 -12.89 1.77
N LYS A 46 -11.30 -12.83 2.06
CA LYS A 46 -10.63 -13.60 3.13
C LYS A 46 -9.74 -12.70 3.98
N LYS A 47 -8.50 -12.47 3.55
CA LYS A 47 -7.45 -11.84 4.37
C LYS A 47 -6.55 -10.89 3.59
N THR A 48 -6.72 -10.81 2.27
CA THR A 48 -5.79 -10.11 1.40
C THR A 48 -6.54 -9.12 0.54
N ALA A 49 -6.02 -7.91 0.45
CA ALA A 49 -6.49 -6.93 -0.51
C ALA A 49 -5.32 -6.26 -1.23
N LEU A 50 -5.62 -5.72 -2.40
CA LEU A 50 -4.70 -4.94 -3.20
C LEU A 50 -5.37 -3.63 -3.62
N LEU A 51 -4.89 -2.53 -3.07
CA LEU A 51 -5.22 -1.21 -3.57
C LEU A 51 -4.35 -0.92 -4.79
N LYS A 52 -4.89 -1.09 -6.00
CA LYS A 52 -4.29 -0.59 -7.23
C LYS A 52 -4.49 0.92 -7.23
N ARG A 53 -3.48 1.69 -6.82
CA ARG A 53 -3.61 3.13 -6.57
C ARG A 53 -3.53 3.94 -7.85
N ASP A 54 -2.64 3.53 -8.74
CA ASP A 54 -2.43 4.09 -10.08
C ASP A 54 -1.71 3.05 -10.96
N ALA A 55 -1.35 3.42 -12.19
CA ALA A 55 -0.69 2.53 -13.15
C ALA A 55 0.69 2.03 -12.71
N HIS A 56 1.31 2.63 -11.69
CA HIS A 56 2.68 2.38 -11.27
C HIS A 56 2.81 1.90 -9.83
N LEU A 57 1.78 2.09 -9.00
CA LEU A 57 1.82 1.73 -7.59
C LEU A 57 0.56 0.99 -7.16
N ALA A 58 0.77 -0.15 -6.50
CA ALA A 58 -0.25 -0.86 -5.75
C ALA A 58 0.20 -1.08 -4.30
N VAL A 59 -0.76 -1.09 -3.39
CA VAL A 59 -0.53 -1.29 -1.96
C VAL A 59 -1.20 -2.59 -1.53
N ARG A 60 -0.40 -3.55 -1.07
CA ARG A 60 -0.87 -4.82 -0.52
C ARG A 60 -1.23 -4.64 0.95
N LEU A 61 -2.44 -5.10 1.30
CA LEU A 61 -2.92 -5.22 2.66
C LEU A 61 -3.06 -6.72 2.97
N ASP A 62 -2.27 -7.20 3.93
CA ASP A 62 -2.32 -8.58 4.42
C ASP A 62 -3.02 -8.62 5.79
N ASP A 63 -3.45 -9.80 6.21
CA ASP A 63 -4.00 -10.06 7.55
C ASP A 63 -5.23 -9.22 7.91
N ILE A 64 -6.13 -9.00 6.94
CA ILE A 64 -7.41 -8.31 7.16
C ILE A 64 -8.19 -8.99 8.28
N HIS A 65 -8.71 -8.18 9.21
CA HIS A 65 -9.42 -8.66 10.39
C HIS A 65 -10.73 -9.36 9.99
N GLU A 66 -11.01 -10.52 10.58
CA GLU A 66 -12.15 -11.37 10.19
C GLU A 66 -13.51 -10.65 10.29
N ASP A 67 -13.69 -9.81 11.32
CA ASP A 67 -14.92 -9.01 11.50
C ASP A 67 -15.13 -7.97 10.38
N THR A 68 -14.10 -7.62 9.61
CA THR A 68 -14.20 -6.65 8.50
C THR A 68 -14.47 -7.31 7.16
N VAL A 69 -14.43 -8.65 7.07
CA VAL A 69 -14.59 -9.38 5.81
C VAL A 69 -15.97 -9.17 5.20
N ALA A 70 -17.04 -9.34 5.98
CA ALA A 70 -18.40 -9.16 5.48
C ALA A 70 -18.67 -7.69 5.06
N PRO A 71 -18.36 -6.67 5.89
CA PRO A 71 -18.48 -5.28 5.47
C PRO A 71 -17.71 -4.95 4.19
N LEU A 72 -16.47 -5.42 4.06
CA LEU A 72 -15.65 -5.18 2.87
C LEU A 72 -16.22 -5.87 1.62
N ALA A 73 -16.69 -7.12 1.75
CA ALA A 73 -17.24 -7.86 0.63
C ALA A 73 -18.57 -7.28 0.13
N GLU A 74 -19.35 -6.66 1.01
CA GLU A 74 -20.63 -6.01 0.69
C GLU A 74 -20.49 -4.57 0.20
N ALA A 75 -19.35 -3.93 0.47
CA ALA A 75 -19.10 -2.55 0.05
C ALA A 75 -18.94 -2.46 -1.47
N GLU A 76 -19.70 -1.56 -2.11
CA GLU A 76 -19.44 -1.17 -3.51
C GLU A 76 -18.27 -0.17 -3.61
N PHE A 77 -18.01 0.55 -2.53
CA PHE A 77 -17.05 1.64 -2.47
C PHE A 77 -16.57 1.88 -1.03
N LEU A 78 -15.33 2.32 -0.88
CA LEU A 78 -14.74 2.71 0.40
C LEU A 78 -13.87 3.96 0.27
N MET A 79 -13.53 4.58 1.39
CA MET A 79 -12.60 5.71 1.42
C MET A 79 -11.19 5.24 1.76
N ILE A 80 -10.19 5.65 0.99
CA ILE A 80 -8.79 5.57 1.40
C ILE A 80 -8.39 6.90 2.02
N VAL A 81 -7.80 6.82 3.21
CA VAL A 81 -7.24 7.96 3.95
C VAL A 81 -5.73 7.77 4.06
N GLU A 82 -4.98 8.54 3.28
CA GLU A 82 -3.52 8.55 3.32
C GLU A 82 -3.04 9.48 4.44
N LEU A 83 -2.24 8.96 5.37
CA LEU A 83 -1.69 9.70 6.51
C LEU A 83 -0.20 10.00 6.35
N LYS A 84 0.18 11.24 6.63
CA LYS A 84 1.58 11.63 6.85
C LYS A 84 1.80 11.83 8.35
N GLY A 85 2.22 10.76 9.02
CA GLY A 85 2.26 10.73 10.48
C GLY A 85 0.85 10.78 11.05
N LYS A 86 0.49 11.87 11.75
CA LYS A 86 -0.87 12.07 12.31
C LYS A 86 -1.77 12.98 11.46
N MET A 87 -1.25 13.49 10.35
CA MET A 87 -1.97 14.42 9.49
C MET A 87 -2.58 13.67 8.32
N VAL A 88 -3.83 13.99 8.00
CA VAL A 88 -4.48 13.53 6.76
C VAL A 88 -3.82 14.27 5.60
N GLU A 89 -3.19 13.50 4.72
CA GLU A 89 -2.56 14.01 3.50
C GLU A 89 -3.56 14.01 2.36
N ARG A 90 -4.28 12.90 2.17
CA ARG A 90 -5.29 12.73 1.12
C ARG A 90 -6.45 11.85 1.59
N VAL A 91 -7.63 12.14 1.03
CA VAL A 91 -8.83 11.32 1.18
C VAL A 91 -9.43 11.16 -0.21
N TYR A 92 -9.64 9.94 -0.64
CA TYR A 92 -10.26 9.65 -1.93
C TYR A 92 -11.03 8.35 -1.84
N GLY A 93 -12.06 8.27 -2.66
CA GLY A 93 -12.91 7.11 -2.67
C GLY A 93 -12.48 6.10 -3.73
N VAL A 94 -12.70 4.82 -3.46
CA VAL A 94 -12.19 3.70 -4.27
C VAL A 94 -13.29 2.63 -4.41
N PRO A 95 -13.63 2.22 -5.65
CA PRO A 95 -14.52 1.09 -5.88
C PRO A 95 -13.89 -0.21 -5.39
N VAL A 96 -14.72 -1.10 -4.87
CA VAL A 96 -14.31 -2.41 -4.38
C VAL A 96 -14.63 -3.47 -5.44
N GLU A 97 -13.64 -4.30 -5.74
CA GLU A 97 -13.79 -5.46 -6.63
C GLU A 97 -13.48 -6.75 -5.85
N ASN A 98 -14.48 -7.61 -5.70
CA ASN A 98 -14.27 -8.92 -5.11
C ASN A 98 -13.66 -9.88 -6.13
N VAL A 99 -12.56 -10.54 -5.76
CA VAL A 99 -11.85 -11.52 -6.59
C VAL A 99 -11.69 -12.84 -5.84
N GLU A 100 -11.50 -13.94 -6.57
CA GLU A 100 -11.27 -15.25 -5.92
C GLU A 100 -9.89 -15.33 -5.23
N GLU A 101 -8.89 -14.70 -5.86
CA GLU A 101 -7.50 -14.63 -5.43
C GLU A 101 -6.86 -13.33 -5.95
N ILE A 102 -6.00 -12.72 -5.12
CA ILE A 102 -5.21 -11.55 -5.50
C ILE A 102 -3.99 -12.01 -6.30
N VAL A 103 -3.86 -11.50 -7.53
CA VAL A 103 -2.67 -11.72 -8.36
C VAL A 103 -1.76 -10.51 -8.28
N PHE A 104 -0.52 -10.71 -7.80
CA PHE A 104 0.48 -9.65 -7.69
C PHE A 104 1.25 -9.48 -9.01
N GLU A 105 0.67 -8.74 -9.96
CA GLU A 105 1.33 -8.38 -11.21
C GLU A 105 2.22 -7.14 -11.03
N GLY A 106 3.46 -7.35 -10.60
CA GLY A 106 4.41 -6.25 -10.37
C GLY A 106 5.64 -6.64 -9.57
N HIS A 107 6.53 -5.67 -9.33
CA HIS A 107 7.70 -5.85 -8.49
C HIS A 107 7.37 -5.50 -7.05
N GLN A 108 7.45 -6.49 -6.17
CA GLN A 108 7.32 -6.25 -4.74
C GLN A 108 8.53 -5.47 -4.22
N THR A 109 8.27 -4.41 -3.46
CA THR A 109 9.28 -3.52 -2.92
C THR A 109 8.93 -3.09 -1.50
N ARG A 110 9.96 -2.63 -0.77
CA ARG A 110 9.85 -2.02 0.57
C ARG A 110 10.31 -0.56 0.55
N ALA A 111 10.22 0.08 -0.62
CA ALA A 111 10.77 1.40 -0.84
C ALA A 111 10.15 2.43 0.12
N ASP A 112 8.84 2.35 0.34
CA ASP A 112 8.09 3.11 1.34
C ASP A 112 8.65 2.98 2.77
N GLU A 113 9.04 1.78 3.19
CA GLU A 113 9.69 1.58 4.49
C GLU A 113 11.08 2.23 4.53
N LEU A 114 11.86 2.09 3.45
CA LEU A 114 13.23 2.61 3.37
C LEU A 114 13.27 4.14 3.40
N VAL A 115 12.26 4.81 2.84
CA VAL A 115 12.12 6.27 2.87
C VAL A 115 11.96 6.80 4.31
N LYS A 116 11.50 5.96 5.25
CA LYS A 116 11.37 6.34 6.67
C LYS A 116 12.72 6.39 7.39
N ALA A 117 13.76 5.70 6.90
CA ALA A 117 15.08 5.67 7.53
C ALA A 117 15.71 7.07 7.58
N LYS A 118 16.28 7.44 8.74
CA LYS A 118 16.90 8.75 8.99
C LYS A 118 18.43 8.74 8.93
N SER A 119 19.02 7.56 8.87
CA SER A 119 20.47 7.40 8.74
C SER A 119 20.82 6.25 7.79
N LYS A 120 22.07 6.25 7.31
CA LYS A 120 22.62 5.15 6.52
C LYS A 120 22.54 3.82 7.28
N ASP A 121 22.85 3.82 8.58
CA ASP A 121 22.86 2.61 9.40
C ASP A 121 21.44 2.05 9.59
N GLU A 122 20.46 2.91 9.81
CA GLU A 122 19.04 2.52 9.83
C GLU A 122 18.61 1.93 8.49
N LEU A 123 18.97 2.59 7.38
CA LEU A 123 18.63 2.11 6.04
C LEU A 123 19.26 0.74 5.76
N LEU A 124 20.55 0.56 6.06
CA LEU A 124 21.23 -0.72 5.87
C LEU A 124 20.60 -1.85 6.69
N LYS A 125 20.18 -1.54 7.92
CA LYS A 125 19.48 -2.49 8.79
C LYS A 125 18.11 -2.86 8.22
N SER A 126 17.27 -1.88 7.88
CA SER A 126 15.93 -2.13 7.33
C SER A 126 15.97 -2.79 5.96
N PHE A 127 16.97 -2.46 5.14
CA PHE A 127 17.22 -3.10 3.84
C PHE A 127 17.69 -4.56 3.99
N GLY A 128 18.17 -4.97 5.16
CA GLY A 128 18.75 -6.29 5.38
C GLY A 128 20.07 -6.48 4.61
N ALA A 129 20.89 -5.43 4.55
CA ALA A 129 22.12 -5.44 3.77
C ALA A 129 23.10 -6.54 4.25
N VAL A 130 23.35 -7.54 3.41
CA VAL A 130 24.29 -8.65 3.70
C VAL A 130 25.71 -8.33 3.21
N LYS A 131 25.83 -7.57 2.12
CA LYS A 131 27.11 -7.17 1.53
C LYS A 131 27.06 -5.70 1.11
N CYS A 132 28.14 -4.98 1.36
CA CYS A 132 28.34 -3.60 0.92
C CYS A 132 29.63 -3.54 0.08
N TRP A 133 29.50 -3.16 -1.18
CA TRP A 133 30.66 -2.85 -2.04
C TRP A 133 30.86 -1.33 -2.07
N THR A 134 32.10 -0.87 -1.98
CA THR A 134 32.45 0.55 -2.07
C THR A 134 33.41 0.74 -3.24
N SER A 135 33.11 1.68 -4.13
CA SER A 135 33.95 2.06 -5.26
C SER A 135 34.15 3.59 -5.28
N GLY A 136 35.33 4.03 -5.70
CA GLY A 136 35.75 5.43 -5.63
C GLY A 136 36.50 5.77 -4.33
N SER A 137 37.46 6.69 -4.42
CA SER A 137 38.21 7.19 -3.27
C SER A 137 37.52 8.42 -2.68
N ALA A 138 37.30 8.41 -1.36
CA ALA A 138 36.98 9.63 -0.64
C ALA A 138 38.17 10.59 -0.80
N LYS A 139 37.96 11.70 -1.52
CA LYS A 139 38.91 12.82 -1.49
C LYS A 139 38.75 13.60 -0.20
#